data_AF-A0A1E4JIA9-F1
#
_entry.id   AF-A0A1E4JIA9-F1
#
_cell.length_a   1.000
_cell.length_b   1.000
_cell.length_c   1.000
_cell.angle_alpha   90.00
_cell.angle_beta   90.00
_cell.angle_gamma   90.00
#
_symmetry.space_group_name_H-M   'P 1'
#
loop_
_entity.id
_entity.type
_entity.pdbx_description
1 polymer ?
#
loop_
_entity_poly.entity_id
_entity_poly.type
_entity_poly.pdbx_seq_one_letter_code
_entity_poly.pdbx_strand_id
1 'polypeptide(L)'
;MLVYRASNVLYDERFHHGVNIIHGSNGSGKSTLADFIFFGLGGDLRDWKPYASRAEAVMLQIATPEGVLTTRRYVSTDGGRPMDIFFGPMDQALNAGSDLWQCYPYSRPERGYSFSQILFRAIGLPEAISDGASNLTMHQILRLLYVDQLTPIQRIFRVDRWDTWQTRQAIGELLAGIGGYELYDRQILLRETEKKYKDVSTALTNLMAVASGYGEQILVEHIEKGIVDADQDRTRLLAAIDALSDEDDDGEATQALKAARAEALKAFRTSRRRVVNLTDAIETLGYEIEDADAFLEHLHESLRDFDDASLTFVALGRLDFEFCPSCFAVVREKAADHCQLCDEPHVQGADDSRTLAVRLDLQMQLRESAALQEERRTELAAMTANLRVAKLELRRASTTIEVSRTGPATKREASVAELSRKVGFIDSQLEVLQKRLELGRKIKVLSQQKEDLNNDVTRLRNEVEAISRSQDQRKRSAYTLISNEAKILLDQDLEEHSDFGQVEHVDFSFAEDWIAINKDKNRSGSASGMVVLKNSFAAATLFSSIADARFCLPRWMLFDNIEDKGMVEERSWNFQRLLVSRSAETEHLHQIIFTTSKIAPELESSDLVVGRKYTKVAPSLAIIGQLTSATN
;
A
#
# COMPACT_ATOMS: atom_id res chain seq x y z
N MET A 1 -15.07 -2.85 25.68
CA MET A 1 -13.70 -2.43 26.03
C MET A 1 -13.36 -3.04 27.37
N LEU A 2 -12.19 -3.65 27.47
CA LEU A 2 -11.69 -4.29 28.68
C LEU A 2 -10.32 -3.71 29.03
N VAL A 3 -10.14 -3.26 30.27
CA VAL A 3 -8.86 -2.80 30.82
C VAL A 3 -8.53 -3.67 32.01
N TYR A 4 -7.33 -4.22 32.06
CA TYR A 4 -6.95 -5.16 33.12
C TYR A 4 -5.51 -4.99 33.59
N ARG A 5 -5.22 -5.59 34.74
CA ARG A 5 -3.88 -5.70 35.32
C ARG A 5 -3.72 -7.06 35.97
N ALA A 6 -2.78 -7.86 35.48
CA ALA A 6 -2.68 -9.29 35.80
C ALA A 6 -4.06 -9.95 35.61
N SER A 7 -4.57 -10.64 36.63
CA SER A 7 -5.92 -11.22 36.61
C SER A 7 -7.02 -10.25 36.99
N ASN A 8 -6.74 -9.01 37.41
CA ASN A 8 -7.78 -8.08 37.86
C ASN A 8 -8.36 -7.27 36.70
N VAL A 9 -9.68 -7.26 36.58
CA VAL A 9 -10.42 -6.39 35.66
C VAL A 9 -10.59 -5.01 36.29
N LEU A 10 -10.14 -3.97 35.59
CA LEU A 10 -10.19 -2.58 36.02
C LEU A 10 -11.35 -1.80 35.39
N TYR A 11 -11.80 -2.23 34.22
CA TYR A 11 -12.91 -1.67 33.47
C TYR A 11 -13.37 -2.72 32.45
N ASP A 12 -14.68 -2.94 32.36
CA ASP A 12 -15.29 -3.84 31.39
C ASP A 12 -16.68 -3.32 31.06
N GLU A 13 -16.83 -2.71 29.88
CA GLU A 13 -18.10 -2.14 29.42
C GLU A 13 -18.29 -2.41 27.93
N ARG A 14 -19.54 -2.63 27.54
CA ARG A 14 -19.95 -2.85 26.14
C ARG A 14 -20.44 -1.54 25.55
N PHE A 15 -19.87 -1.16 24.42
CA PHE A 15 -20.30 -0.02 23.61
C PHE A 15 -21.20 -0.54 22.49
N HIS A 16 -22.19 0.24 22.09
CA HIS A 16 -23.19 -0.14 21.09
C HIS A 16 -23.19 0.83 19.89
N HIS A 17 -23.95 0.52 18.85
CA HIS A 17 -24.18 1.44 17.73
C HIS A 17 -24.97 2.67 18.17
N GLY A 18 -24.84 3.77 17.43
CA GLY A 18 -25.43 5.06 17.79
C GLY A 18 -24.63 5.78 18.88
N VAL A 19 -25.31 6.51 19.76
CA VAL A 19 -24.69 7.36 20.78
C VAL A 19 -24.37 6.58 22.05
N ASN A 20 -23.14 6.73 22.55
CA ASN A 20 -22.65 6.16 23.81
C ASN A 20 -22.15 7.30 24.71
N ILE A 21 -22.73 7.43 25.89
CA ILE A 21 -22.49 8.54 26.81
C ILE A 21 -21.72 8.05 28.04
N ILE A 22 -20.50 8.57 28.23
CA ILE A 22 -19.69 8.34 29.43
C ILE A 22 -19.85 9.56 30.34
N HIS A 23 -20.58 9.42 31.45
CA HIS A 23 -20.89 10.57 32.33
C HIS A 23 -20.31 10.48 33.75
N GLY A 24 -20.05 11.63 34.37
CA GLY A 24 -19.50 11.70 35.72
C GLY A 24 -18.81 13.01 36.11
N SER A 25 -18.47 13.19 37.39
CA SER A 25 -17.89 14.44 37.90
C SER A 25 -16.51 14.76 37.30
N ASN A 26 -16.10 16.03 37.32
CA ASN A 26 -14.74 16.41 36.89
C ASN A 26 -13.66 15.70 37.71
N GLY A 27 -12.65 15.17 37.02
CA GLY A 27 -11.57 14.39 37.61
C GLY A 27 -11.93 12.95 38.00
N SER A 28 -13.08 12.41 37.57
CA SER A 28 -13.46 11.00 37.84
C SER A 28 -12.80 9.97 36.91
N GLY A 29 -12.07 10.43 35.88
CA GLY A 29 -11.34 9.56 34.95
C GLY A 29 -12.03 9.25 33.62
N LYS A 30 -13.06 10.02 33.22
CA LYS A 30 -13.73 9.89 31.91
C LYS A 30 -12.77 10.02 30.73
N SER A 31 -11.96 11.09 30.71
CA SER A 31 -10.93 11.30 29.68
C SER A 31 -9.90 10.18 29.65
N THR A 32 -9.69 9.47 30.76
CA THR A 32 -8.81 8.29 30.75
C THR A 32 -9.42 7.10 30.03
N LEU A 33 -10.74 6.93 30.07
CA LEU A 33 -11.42 5.95 29.22
C LEU A 33 -11.28 6.34 27.75
N ALA A 34 -11.43 7.62 27.42
CA ALA A 34 -11.17 8.14 26.06
C ALA A 34 -9.72 7.90 25.61
N ASP A 35 -8.75 8.12 26.50
CA ASP A 35 -7.33 7.81 26.26
C ASP A 35 -7.08 6.32 25.99
N PHE A 36 -7.77 5.42 26.71
CA PHE A 36 -7.69 3.97 26.48
C PHE A 36 -8.32 3.55 25.14
N ILE A 37 -9.45 4.14 24.77
CA ILE A 37 -10.07 3.91 23.45
C ILE A 37 -9.11 4.37 22.35
N PHE A 38 -8.59 5.59 22.45
CA PHE A 38 -7.61 6.13 21.50
C PHE A 38 -6.37 5.24 21.38
N PHE A 39 -5.80 4.80 22.52
CA PHE A 39 -4.63 3.94 22.53
C PHE A 39 -4.95 2.56 21.95
N GLY A 40 -6.05 1.91 22.36
CA GLY A 40 -6.45 0.58 21.90
C GLY A 40 -6.79 0.53 20.39
N LEU A 41 -7.24 1.64 19.81
CA LEU A 41 -7.49 1.78 18.37
C LEU A 41 -6.21 2.08 17.54
N GLY A 42 -5.05 2.20 18.18
CA GLY A 42 -3.76 2.37 17.51
C GLY A 42 -3.13 3.76 17.66
N GLY A 43 -3.68 4.64 18.49
CA GLY A 43 -3.07 5.91 18.83
C GLY A 43 -1.78 5.75 19.66
N ASP A 44 -0.72 6.48 19.34
CA ASP A 44 0.46 6.59 20.20
C ASP A 44 0.16 7.53 21.39
N LEU A 45 0.15 6.97 22.60
CA LEU A 45 -0.04 7.71 23.85
C LEU A 45 1.09 7.36 24.81
N ARG A 46 1.91 8.36 25.16
CA ARG A 46 3.12 8.19 25.99
C ARG A 46 2.93 8.70 27.42
N ASP A 47 2.08 9.72 27.58
CA ASP A 47 1.86 10.40 28.84
C ASP A 47 0.59 9.89 29.51
N TRP A 48 0.76 8.91 30.41
CA TRP A 48 -0.34 8.31 31.16
C TRP A 48 -0.55 9.01 32.51
N LYS A 49 -1.82 9.18 32.90
CA LYS A 49 -2.16 9.60 34.26
C LYS A 49 -1.76 8.52 35.27
N PRO A 50 -1.35 8.85 36.52
CA PRO A 50 -0.80 7.88 37.48
C PRO A 50 -1.70 6.68 37.83
N TYR A 51 -3.01 6.81 37.68
CA TYR A 51 -3.95 5.71 37.88
C TYR A 51 -4.12 4.84 36.63
N ALA A 52 -4.01 5.43 35.44
CA ALA A 52 -4.07 4.74 34.16
C ALA A 52 -2.81 3.90 33.91
N SER A 53 -1.64 4.39 34.33
CA SER A 53 -0.36 3.67 34.23
C SER A 53 -0.30 2.39 35.08
N ARG A 54 -1.31 2.14 35.92
CA ARG A 54 -1.43 0.88 36.68
C ARG A 54 -2.06 -0.23 35.84
N ALA A 55 -2.78 0.10 34.76
CA ALA A 55 -3.28 -0.89 33.83
C ALA A 55 -2.10 -1.55 33.10
N GLU A 56 -2.24 -2.84 32.81
CA GLU A 56 -1.24 -3.59 32.05
C GLU A 56 -1.55 -3.55 30.56
N ALA A 57 -2.83 -3.74 30.21
CA ALA A 57 -3.27 -3.72 28.83
C ALA A 57 -4.72 -3.26 28.70
N VAL A 58 -5.05 -2.82 27.49
CA VAL A 58 -6.42 -2.59 27.03
C VAL A 58 -6.72 -3.54 25.88
N MET A 59 -7.93 -4.10 25.90
CA MET A 59 -8.50 -4.87 24.81
C MET A 59 -9.75 -4.19 24.27
N LEU A 60 -9.88 -4.11 22.95
CA LEU A 60 -11.06 -3.58 22.27
C LEU A 60 -11.60 -4.64 21.31
N GLN A 61 -12.90 -4.89 21.37
CA GLN A 61 -13.61 -5.55 20.28
C GLN A 61 -14.08 -4.45 19.32
N ILE A 62 -13.76 -4.60 18.04
CA ILE A 62 -14.05 -3.65 16.99
C ILE A 62 -14.83 -4.40 15.92
N ALA A 63 -16.02 -3.90 15.58
CA ALA A 63 -16.77 -4.38 14.43
C ALA A 63 -16.43 -3.51 13.23
N THR A 64 -16.06 -4.14 12.12
CA THR A 64 -15.74 -3.48 10.85
C THR A 64 -16.54 -4.11 9.71
N PRO A 65 -16.60 -3.47 8.52
CA PRO A 65 -17.26 -4.07 7.35
C PRO A 65 -16.69 -5.44 6.96
N GLU A 66 -15.40 -5.68 7.23
CA GLU A 66 -14.69 -6.93 6.93
C GLU A 66 -14.69 -7.92 8.12
N GLY A 67 -15.47 -7.66 9.17
CA GLY A 67 -15.66 -8.57 10.31
C GLY A 67 -15.31 -7.99 11.67
N VAL A 68 -15.32 -8.87 12.68
CA VAL A 68 -15.03 -8.51 14.08
C VAL A 68 -13.56 -8.79 14.43
N LEU A 69 -12.88 -7.81 15.00
CA LEU A 69 -11.50 -7.93 15.47
C LEU A 69 -11.44 -7.65 16.98
N THR A 70 -10.56 -8.36 17.68
CA THR A 70 -10.18 -8.02 19.05
C THR A 70 -8.74 -7.56 19.08
N THR A 71 -8.50 -6.30 19.42
CA THR A 71 -7.16 -5.74 19.59
C THR A 71 -6.74 -5.81 21.05
N ARG A 72 -5.45 -6.02 21.31
CA ARG A 72 -4.82 -5.89 22.62
C ARG A 72 -3.57 -5.02 22.49
N ARG A 73 -3.43 -4.04 23.38
CA ARG A 73 -2.20 -3.26 23.51
C ARG A 73 -1.78 -3.13 24.97
N TYR A 74 -0.48 -3.36 25.19
CA TYR A 74 0.16 -3.21 26.49
C TYR A 74 0.49 -1.75 26.76
N VAL A 75 0.02 -1.25 27.91
CA VAL A 75 0.24 0.11 28.38
C VAL A 75 1.74 0.34 28.56
N SER A 76 2.25 1.43 28.00
CA SER A 76 3.65 1.83 28.13
C SER A 76 3.83 3.32 27.95
N THR A 77 4.91 3.85 28.50
CA THR A 77 5.42 5.20 28.22
C THR A 77 6.25 5.26 26.94
N ASP A 78 6.70 4.11 26.43
CA ASP A 78 7.44 4.04 25.18
C ASP A 78 6.51 4.29 23.98
N GLY A 79 6.98 5.08 23.02
CA GLY A 79 6.26 5.31 21.78
C GLY A 79 6.31 4.13 20.81
N GLY A 80 5.37 4.06 19.89
CA GLY A 80 5.41 3.12 18.77
C GLY A 80 5.18 1.67 19.18
N ARG A 81 4.35 1.44 20.21
CA ARG A 81 4.07 0.07 20.69
C ARG A 81 3.34 -0.75 19.64
N PRO A 82 3.67 -2.05 19.50
CA PRO A 82 2.93 -2.96 18.63
C PRO A 82 1.49 -3.16 19.13
N MET A 83 0.71 -3.88 18.34
CA MET A 83 -0.65 -4.27 18.65
C MET A 83 -0.81 -5.75 18.38
N ASP A 84 -1.37 -6.48 19.34
CA ASP A 84 -1.83 -7.84 19.11
C ASP A 84 -3.25 -7.77 18.56
N ILE A 85 -3.52 -8.55 17.51
CA ILE A 85 -4.84 -8.64 16.89
C ILE A 85 -5.25 -10.10 16.88
N PHE A 86 -6.46 -10.35 17.38
CA PHE A 86 -7.19 -11.60 17.24
C PHE A 86 -8.33 -11.38 16.25
N PHE A 87 -8.43 -12.24 15.23
CA PHE A 87 -9.46 -12.16 14.20
C PHE A 87 -10.75 -12.83 14.66
N GLY A 88 -11.47 -12.16 15.57
CA GLY A 88 -12.76 -12.61 16.08
C GLY A 88 -13.22 -11.84 17.32
N PRO A 89 -14.34 -12.27 17.94
CA PRO A 89 -14.93 -11.60 19.09
C PRO A 89 -14.11 -11.80 20.37
N MET A 90 -14.28 -10.89 21.33
CA MET A 90 -13.49 -10.82 22.57
C MET A 90 -13.67 -12.06 23.44
N ASP A 91 -14.87 -12.63 23.50
CA ASP A 91 -15.14 -13.83 24.29
C ASP A 91 -14.31 -15.04 23.80
N GLN A 92 -14.08 -15.15 22.48
CA GLN A 92 -13.17 -16.16 21.92
C GLN A 92 -11.71 -15.79 22.17
N ALA A 93 -11.36 -14.51 22.01
CA ALA A 93 -10.00 -14.02 22.20
C ALA A 93 -9.49 -14.22 23.65
N LEU A 94 -10.37 -14.11 24.65
CA LEU A 94 -10.07 -14.34 26.07
C LEU A 94 -9.78 -15.81 26.40
N ASN A 95 -10.34 -16.74 25.62
CA ASN A 95 -10.15 -18.18 25.78
C ASN A 95 -9.11 -18.75 24.78
N ALA A 96 -8.62 -17.92 23.86
CA ALA A 96 -7.68 -18.32 22.83
C ALA A 96 -6.25 -18.50 23.39
N GLY A 97 -5.55 -19.50 22.86
CA GLY A 97 -4.11 -19.65 23.07
C GLY A 97 -3.32 -18.48 22.48
N SER A 98 -2.09 -18.28 22.96
CA SER A 98 -1.22 -17.19 22.50
C SER A 98 -0.83 -17.29 21.02
N ASP A 99 -0.90 -18.48 20.44
CA ASP A 99 -0.63 -18.81 19.04
C ASP A 99 -1.67 -18.24 18.06
N LEU A 100 -2.89 -17.99 18.52
CA LEU A 100 -3.96 -17.39 17.71
C LEU A 100 -3.91 -15.85 17.67
N TRP A 101 -3.09 -15.24 18.52
CA TRP A 101 -2.87 -13.79 18.53
C TRP A 101 -1.71 -13.43 17.61
N GLN A 102 -1.94 -12.49 16.68
CA GLN A 102 -0.89 -12.01 15.78
C GLN A 102 -0.41 -10.63 16.22
N CYS A 103 0.90 -10.50 16.45
CA CYS A 103 1.52 -9.26 16.91
C CYS A 103 2.06 -8.47 15.72
N TYR A 104 1.56 -7.25 15.52
CA TYR A 104 1.97 -6.40 14.41
C TYR A 104 2.68 -5.12 14.87
N PRO A 105 3.76 -4.71 14.18
CA PRO A 105 4.52 -3.53 14.53
C PRO A 105 3.73 -2.25 14.28
N TYR A 106 4.13 -1.18 14.97
CA TYR A 106 3.59 0.17 14.76
C TYR A 106 3.97 0.76 13.40
N SER A 107 5.25 0.68 13.06
CA SER A 107 5.78 1.17 11.80
C SER A 107 5.70 0.09 10.72
N ARG A 108 5.61 0.52 9.46
CA ARG A 108 5.64 -0.38 8.30
C ARG A 108 6.98 -1.14 8.27
N PRO A 109 6.97 -2.47 8.32
CA PRO A 109 8.19 -3.27 8.14
C PRO A 109 8.57 -3.36 6.65
N GLU A 110 9.81 -3.76 6.35
CA GLU A 110 10.24 -4.07 4.98
C GLU A 110 9.45 -5.25 4.39
N ARG A 111 9.14 -6.25 5.23
CA ARG A 111 8.33 -7.44 4.91
C ARG A 111 7.14 -7.53 5.87
N GLY A 112 5.96 -7.87 5.34
CA GLY A 112 4.70 -7.93 6.10
C GLY A 112 3.96 -6.59 6.24
N TYR A 113 3.10 -6.50 7.25
CA TYR A 113 2.22 -5.36 7.52
C TYR A 113 2.42 -4.76 8.91
N SER A 114 2.19 -3.45 9.03
CA SER A 114 1.94 -2.83 10.33
C SER A 114 0.48 -3.01 10.75
N PHE A 115 0.17 -2.84 12.04
CA PHE A 115 -1.22 -2.91 12.49
C PHE A 115 -2.10 -1.84 11.83
N SER A 116 -1.52 -0.70 11.41
CA SER A 116 -2.30 0.36 10.75
C SER A 116 -2.83 -0.10 9.40
N GLN A 117 -2.02 -0.85 8.63
CA GLN A 117 -2.45 -1.40 7.35
C GLN A 117 -3.56 -2.42 7.53
N ILE A 118 -3.43 -3.30 8.53
CA ILE A 118 -4.47 -4.29 8.84
C ILE A 118 -5.78 -3.60 9.24
N LEU A 119 -5.71 -2.61 10.12
CA LEU A 119 -6.90 -1.86 10.52
C LEU A 119 -7.50 -1.06 9.37
N PHE A 120 -6.69 -0.47 8.48
CA PHE A 120 -7.18 0.23 7.29
C PHE A 120 -7.95 -0.70 6.35
N ARG A 121 -7.41 -1.90 6.06
CA ARG A 121 -8.14 -2.91 5.29
C ARG A 121 -9.42 -3.32 5.98
N ALA A 122 -9.37 -3.59 7.28
CA ALA A 122 -10.54 -4.03 8.05
C ALA A 122 -11.69 -3.01 7.97
N ILE A 123 -11.39 -1.70 8.00
CA ILE A 123 -12.39 -0.62 7.92
C ILE A 123 -12.69 -0.15 6.49
N GLY A 124 -12.08 -0.76 5.47
CA GLY A 124 -12.28 -0.41 4.06
C GLY A 124 -11.60 0.89 3.61
N LEU A 125 -10.56 1.36 4.32
CA LEU A 125 -9.77 2.51 3.91
C LEU A 125 -8.81 2.14 2.76
N PRO A 126 -8.79 2.90 1.65
CA PRO A 126 -7.86 2.64 0.55
C PRO A 126 -6.41 2.91 0.97
N GLU A 127 -5.54 1.90 0.88
CA GLU A 127 -4.10 2.06 1.13
C GLU A 127 -3.37 2.59 -0.13
N ALA A 128 -2.40 3.50 0.07
CA ALA A 128 -1.37 3.76 -0.95
C ALA A 128 -0.42 2.57 -0.98
N ILE A 129 -0.28 1.93 -2.14
CA ILE A 129 0.73 0.87 -2.31
C ILE A 129 2.11 1.49 -2.62
N SER A 130 2.22 2.78 -2.95
CA SER A 130 3.50 3.35 -3.42
C SER A 130 4.51 3.69 -2.33
N ASP A 131 5.77 3.36 -2.63
CA ASP A 131 6.99 3.51 -1.81
C ASP A 131 7.43 4.97 -1.58
N GLY A 132 6.53 5.95 -1.77
CA GLY A 132 6.85 7.37 -1.68
C GLY A 132 5.72 8.27 -1.14
N ALA A 133 4.45 7.86 -1.23
CA ALA A 133 3.32 8.63 -0.71
C ALA A 133 2.74 8.01 0.56
N SER A 134 3.12 8.64 1.68
CA SER A 134 2.51 8.63 3.01
C SER A 134 2.34 7.28 3.71
N ASN A 135 3.23 7.08 4.68
CA ASN A 135 3.06 6.19 5.83
C ASN A 135 1.95 6.70 6.76
N LEU A 136 0.71 6.80 6.27
CA LEU A 136 -0.41 7.13 7.14
C LEU A 136 -0.58 6.02 8.18
N THR A 137 -0.73 6.40 9.44
CA THR A 137 -0.95 5.47 10.55
C THR A 137 -2.33 5.68 11.16
N MET A 138 -2.84 4.66 11.88
CA MET A 138 -4.06 4.82 12.67
C MET A 138 -3.95 5.97 13.66
N HIS A 139 -2.79 6.18 14.27
CA HIS A 139 -2.55 7.35 15.12
C HIS A 139 -2.85 8.66 14.39
N GLN A 140 -2.38 8.81 13.15
CA GLN A 140 -2.59 10.02 12.35
C GLN A 140 -4.06 10.24 12.00
N ILE A 141 -4.79 9.19 11.59
CA ILE A 141 -6.23 9.28 11.30
C ILE A 141 -7.04 9.59 12.57
N LEU A 142 -6.71 8.93 13.69
CA LEU A 142 -7.37 9.15 14.98
C LEU A 142 -7.22 10.59 15.49
N ARG A 143 -6.25 11.38 15.00
CA ARG A 143 -6.14 12.81 15.35
C ARG A 143 -7.31 13.64 14.83
N LEU A 144 -8.02 13.19 13.79
CA LEU A 144 -9.27 13.81 13.33
C LEU A 144 -10.49 13.19 14.01
N LEU A 145 -10.47 11.88 14.28
CA LEU A 145 -11.60 11.14 14.85
C LEU A 145 -11.75 11.29 16.37
N TYR A 146 -10.71 11.80 17.05
CA TYR A 146 -10.71 12.06 18.48
C TYR A 146 -10.60 13.56 18.77
N VAL A 147 -11.72 14.16 19.17
CA VAL A 147 -11.81 15.54 19.65
C VAL A 147 -11.46 15.56 21.13
N ASP A 148 -10.20 15.89 21.47
CA ASP A 148 -9.73 15.90 22.86
C ASP A 148 -9.83 17.29 23.52
N GLN A 149 -9.80 17.27 24.86
CA GLN A 149 -9.89 18.49 25.69
C GLN A 149 -8.62 19.36 25.63
N LEU A 150 -7.44 18.76 25.38
CA LEU A 150 -6.16 19.48 25.46
C LEU A 150 -5.86 20.30 24.20
N THR A 151 -6.40 19.90 23.05
CA THR A 151 -6.15 20.59 21.79
C THR A 151 -6.84 21.95 21.77
N PRO A 152 -6.13 23.04 21.39
CA PRO A 152 -6.73 24.35 21.25
C PRO A 152 -8.03 24.31 20.43
N ILE A 153 -9.05 25.03 20.89
CA ILE A 153 -10.41 25.04 20.32
C ILE A 153 -10.49 25.47 18.85
N GLN A 154 -9.45 26.13 18.34
CA GLN A 154 -9.40 26.60 16.95
C GLN A 154 -8.85 25.56 15.98
N ARG A 155 -8.18 24.51 16.50
CA ARG A 155 -7.55 23.47 15.68
C ARG A 155 -8.54 22.34 15.44
N ILE A 156 -8.48 21.77 14.24
CA ILE A 156 -9.23 20.60 13.82
C ILE A 156 -8.58 19.34 14.41
N PHE A 157 -7.28 19.19 14.18
CA PHE A 157 -6.56 17.97 14.54
C PHE A 157 -6.07 18.02 15.98
N ARG A 158 -6.14 16.87 16.65
CA ARG A 158 -5.42 16.66 17.90
C ARG A 158 -3.94 17.00 17.74
N VAL A 159 -3.40 17.76 18.70
CA VAL A 159 -1.99 18.20 18.66
C VAL A 159 -1.06 17.00 18.73
N ASP A 160 -0.07 16.99 17.84
CA ASP A 160 1.00 16.00 17.84
C ASP A 160 2.37 16.68 17.58
N ARG A 161 3.46 16.00 17.96
CA ARG A 161 4.83 16.50 17.80
C ARG A 161 5.27 16.51 16.33
N TRP A 162 4.80 15.55 15.53
CA TRP A 162 5.19 15.40 14.12
C TRP A 162 3.99 15.64 13.21
N ASP A 163 3.65 16.91 13.04
CA ASP A 163 2.44 17.34 12.33
C ASP A 163 2.73 18.35 11.20
N THR A 164 2.76 17.88 9.96
CA THR A 164 3.00 18.72 8.77
C THR A 164 1.67 19.11 8.10
N TRP A 165 1.66 20.21 7.35
CA TRP A 165 0.46 20.64 6.63
C TRP A 165 0.07 19.63 5.55
N GLN A 166 1.04 18.97 4.92
CA GLN A 166 0.82 17.91 3.93
C GLN A 166 0.13 16.71 4.57
N THR A 167 0.58 16.29 5.76
CA THR A 167 -0.03 15.18 6.50
C THR A 167 -1.48 15.50 6.86
N ARG A 168 -1.77 16.70 7.37
CA ARG A 168 -3.15 17.10 7.70
C ARG A 168 -4.04 17.17 6.48
N GLN A 169 -3.54 17.73 5.38
CA GLN A 169 -4.27 17.74 4.12
C GLN A 169 -4.56 16.33 3.63
N ALA A 170 -3.57 15.44 3.61
CA ALA A 170 -3.72 14.06 3.18
C ALA A 170 -4.75 13.30 4.02
N ILE A 171 -4.72 13.45 5.35
CA ILE A 171 -5.72 12.82 6.24
C ILE A 171 -7.12 13.36 5.95
N GLY A 172 -7.27 14.69 5.91
CA GLY A 172 -8.57 15.33 5.69
C GLY A 172 -9.17 15.01 4.33
N GLU A 173 -8.36 15.03 3.27
CA GLU A 173 -8.80 14.69 1.91
C GLU A 173 -9.11 13.20 1.76
N LEU A 174 -8.28 12.31 2.32
CA LEU A 174 -8.55 10.87 2.36
C LEU A 174 -9.90 10.57 3.02
N LEU A 175 -10.12 11.08 4.24
CA LEU A 175 -11.34 10.80 5.00
C LEU A 175 -12.58 11.46 4.37
N ALA A 176 -12.42 12.60 3.70
CA ALA A 176 -13.47 13.21 2.89
C ALA A 176 -13.73 12.48 1.56
N GLY A 177 -12.95 11.45 1.21
CA GLY A 177 -13.06 10.73 -0.04
C GLY A 177 -12.68 11.57 -1.26
N ILE A 178 -11.74 12.49 -1.08
CA ILE A 178 -11.23 13.40 -2.11
C ILE A 178 -9.99 12.77 -2.71
N GLY A 179 -10.24 11.84 -3.63
CA GLY A 179 -9.18 11.21 -4.42
C GLY A 179 -8.33 10.22 -3.64
N GLY A 180 -8.02 9.09 -4.26
CA GLY A 180 -6.99 8.18 -3.77
C GLY A 180 -5.60 8.63 -4.19
N TYR A 181 -4.62 7.79 -3.83
CA TYR A 181 -3.22 7.91 -4.25
C TYR A 181 -3.00 7.77 -5.77
N GLU A 182 -4.06 7.46 -6.53
CA GLU A 182 -4.03 7.30 -7.97
C GLU A 182 -3.39 8.50 -8.68
N LEU A 183 -3.73 9.75 -8.30
CA LEU A 183 -3.13 10.93 -8.91
C LEU A 183 -1.61 10.96 -8.71
N TYR A 184 -1.16 10.62 -7.51
CA TYR A 184 0.25 10.59 -7.15
C TYR A 184 0.99 9.47 -7.88
N ASP A 185 0.42 8.26 -7.92
CA ASP A 185 1.00 7.11 -8.62
C ASP A 185 1.12 7.38 -10.13
N ARG A 186 0.09 7.98 -10.73
CA ARG A 186 0.14 8.42 -12.13
C ARG A 186 1.19 9.51 -12.36
N GLN A 187 1.38 10.42 -11.41
CA GLN A 187 2.44 11.43 -11.47
C GLN A 187 3.85 10.83 -11.36
N ILE A 188 4.06 9.84 -10.50
CA ILE A 188 5.35 9.10 -10.44
C ILE A 188 5.59 8.41 -11.77
N LEU A 189 4.63 7.61 -12.24
CA LEU A 189 4.75 6.87 -13.48
C LEU A 189 5.03 7.80 -14.66
N LEU A 190 4.37 8.96 -14.70
CA LEU A 190 4.65 10.01 -15.68
C LEU A 190 6.11 10.49 -15.60
N ARG A 191 6.61 10.85 -14.41
CA ARG A 191 8.01 11.30 -14.23
C ARG A 191 9.03 10.25 -14.65
N GLU A 192 8.80 8.99 -14.28
CA GLU A 192 9.67 7.88 -14.66
C GLU A 192 9.67 7.62 -16.16
N THR A 193 8.49 7.67 -16.78
CA THR A 193 8.33 7.50 -18.24
C THR A 193 8.95 8.67 -18.99
N GLU A 194 8.82 9.90 -18.49
CA GLU A 194 9.50 11.09 -19.03
C GLU A 194 11.02 10.97 -18.94
N LYS A 195 11.54 10.41 -17.83
CA LYS A 195 12.97 10.13 -17.68
C LYS A 195 13.43 9.09 -18.70
N LYS A 196 12.73 7.96 -18.84
CA LYS A 196 13.02 6.92 -19.85
C LYS A 196 13.00 7.51 -21.26
N TYR A 197 11.98 8.31 -21.59
CA TYR A 197 11.87 9.01 -22.87
C TYR A 197 13.08 9.90 -23.13
N LYS A 198 13.51 10.68 -22.13
CA LYS A 198 14.68 11.55 -22.24
C LYS A 198 15.96 10.74 -22.47
N ASP A 199 16.17 9.67 -21.70
CA ASP A 199 17.34 8.81 -21.81
C ASP A 199 17.42 8.15 -23.20
N VAL A 200 16.30 7.59 -23.69
CA VAL A 200 16.21 7.02 -25.05
C VAL A 200 16.42 8.08 -26.11
N SER A 201 15.84 9.28 -25.96
CA SER A 201 16.01 10.37 -26.93
C SER A 201 17.46 10.84 -26.99
N THR A 202 18.15 10.95 -25.85
CA THR A 202 19.57 11.28 -25.79
C THR A 202 20.43 10.18 -26.41
N ALA A 203 20.17 8.91 -26.10
CA ALA A 203 20.88 7.77 -26.69
C ALA A 203 20.71 7.73 -28.22
N LEU A 204 19.47 7.94 -28.71
CA LEU A 204 19.17 8.01 -30.13
C LEU A 204 19.92 9.16 -30.80
N THR A 205 19.93 10.35 -30.20
CA THR A 205 20.63 11.53 -30.73
C THR A 205 22.13 11.27 -30.84
N ASN A 206 22.74 10.69 -29.80
CA ASN A 206 24.15 10.33 -29.79
C ASN A 206 24.48 9.27 -30.85
N LEU A 207 23.64 8.24 -31.00
CA LEU A 207 23.83 7.21 -32.03
C LEU A 207 23.65 7.75 -33.45
N MET A 208 22.69 8.66 -33.66
CA MET A 208 22.51 9.34 -34.94
C MET A 208 23.71 10.25 -35.27
N ALA A 209 24.30 10.93 -34.29
CA ALA A 209 25.52 11.71 -34.48
C ALA A 209 26.69 10.81 -34.91
N VAL A 210 26.89 9.66 -34.25
CA VAL A 210 27.90 8.66 -34.65
C VAL A 210 27.60 8.11 -36.04
N ALA A 211 26.33 7.82 -36.36
CA ALA A 211 25.91 7.29 -37.65
C ALA A 211 26.14 8.29 -38.79
N SER A 212 25.95 9.60 -38.54
CA SER A 212 26.16 10.66 -39.54
C SER A 212 27.60 10.73 -40.06
N GLY A 213 28.58 10.25 -39.29
CA GLY A 213 29.97 10.09 -39.72
C GLY A 213 30.20 9.01 -40.80
N TYR A 214 29.21 8.16 -41.08
CA TYR A 214 29.31 7.05 -42.04
C TYR A 214 28.66 7.33 -43.42
N GLY A 215 28.08 8.52 -43.65
CA GLY A 215 27.49 8.93 -44.94
C GLY A 215 26.07 8.41 -45.23
N GLU A 216 25.59 8.53 -46.48
CA GLU A 216 24.21 8.21 -46.93
C GLU A 216 23.82 6.70 -46.96
N GLN A 217 24.70 5.78 -46.55
CA GLN A 217 24.46 4.32 -46.61
C GLN A 217 24.02 3.71 -45.25
N ILE A 218 22.99 4.27 -44.60
CA ILE A 218 22.52 3.80 -43.28
C ILE A 218 21.27 2.90 -43.38
N LEU A 219 20.65 2.77 -44.56
CA LEU A 219 19.52 1.87 -44.75
C LEU A 219 19.96 0.41 -44.48
N VAL A 220 19.34 -0.19 -43.45
CA VAL A 220 19.61 -1.57 -43.00
C VAL A 220 19.58 -2.55 -44.17
N GLU A 221 18.62 -2.40 -45.08
CA GLU A 221 18.45 -3.23 -46.28
C GLU A 221 19.65 -3.18 -47.24
N HIS A 222 20.28 -2.02 -47.41
CA HIS A 222 21.47 -1.87 -48.24
C HIS A 222 22.72 -2.49 -47.58
N ILE A 223 22.83 -2.39 -46.25
CA ILE A 223 23.93 -2.98 -45.49
C ILE A 223 23.81 -4.51 -45.49
N GLU A 224 22.61 -5.05 -45.31
CA GLU A 224 22.35 -6.49 -45.35
C GLU A 224 22.69 -7.08 -46.72
N LYS A 225 22.29 -6.40 -47.80
CA LYS A 225 22.69 -6.79 -49.17
C LYS A 225 24.21 -6.77 -49.36
N GLY A 226 24.89 -5.73 -48.86
CA GLY A 226 26.36 -5.64 -48.92
C GLY A 226 27.08 -6.75 -48.12
N ILE A 227 26.50 -7.21 -47.01
CA ILE A 227 27.02 -8.35 -46.24
C ILE A 227 26.88 -9.64 -47.05
N VAL A 228 25.72 -9.85 -47.68
CA VAL A 228 25.48 -11.04 -48.53
C VAL A 228 26.46 -11.08 -49.69
N ASP A 229 26.65 -9.96 -50.38
CA ASP A 229 27.58 -9.87 -51.52
C ASP A 229 29.03 -10.14 -51.07
N ALA A 230 29.46 -9.55 -49.95
CA ALA A 230 30.81 -9.76 -49.40
C ALA A 230 31.04 -11.20 -48.89
N ASP A 231 30.02 -11.86 -48.31
CA ASP A 231 30.12 -13.24 -47.85
C ASP A 231 30.16 -14.24 -49.02
N GLN A 232 29.46 -13.94 -50.12
CA GLN A 232 29.57 -14.70 -51.37
C GLN A 232 30.98 -14.61 -51.96
N ASP A 233 31.57 -13.42 -51.98
CA ASP A 233 32.94 -13.21 -52.45
C ASP A 233 33.98 -13.87 -51.53
N ARG A 234 33.78 -13.81 -50.20
CA ARG A 234 34.59 -14.53 -49.22
C ARG A 234 34.56 -16.04 -49.43
N THR A 235 33.36 -16.59 -49.62
CA THR A 235 33.16 -18.03 -49.84
C THR A 235 33.85 -18.49 -51.13
N ARG A 236 33.79 -17.68 -52.19
CA ARG A 236 34.57 -17.92 -53.43
C ARG A 236 36.07 -17.94 -53.19
N LEU A 237 36.60 -16.98 -52.43
CA LEU A 237 38.04 -16.90 -52.15
C LEU A 237 38.53 -18.04 -51.25
N LEU A 238 37.72 -18.46 -50.27
CA LEU A 238 38.02 -19.62 -49.42
C LEU A 238 37.98 -20.93 -50.21
N ALA A 239 36.99 -21.12 -51.09
CA ALA A 239 36.96 -22.28 -51.99
C ALA A 239 38.17 -22.32 -52.93
N ALA A 240 38.68 -21.15 -53.35
CA ALA A 240 39.92 -21.06 -54.12
C ALA A 240 41.18 -21.36 -53.30
N ILE A 241 41.18 -21.10 -51.98
CA ILE A 241 42.26 -21.48 -51.06
C ILE A 241 42.23 -22.98 -50.75
N ASP A 242 41.06 -23.58 -50.53
CA ASP A 242 40.90 -25.02 -50.33
C ASP A 242 41.36 -25.80 -51.57
N ALA A 243 40.95 -25.37 -52.77
CA ALA A 243 41.41 -25.97 -54.02
C ALA A 243 42.93 -25.87 -54.24
N LEU A 244 43.62 -24.96 -53.54
CA LEU A 244 45.07 -24.84 -53.54
C LEU A 244 45.74 -25.61 -52.39
N SER A 245 44.97 -26.08 -51.39
CA SER A 245 45.43 -26.75 -50.16
C SER A 245 45.24 -28.26 -50.18
N ASP A 246 44.38 -28.80 -51.06
CA ASP A 246 44.09 -30.24 -51.22
C ASP A 246 45.21 -31.05 -51.92
N GLU A 247 46.42 -30.51 -52.06
CA GLU A 247 47.61 -31.29 -52.45
C GLU A 247 48.63 -31.27 -51.30
N ASP A 248 48.72 -32.42 -50.62
CA ASP A 248 49.45 -32.73 -49.39
C ASP A 248 50.81 -32.01 -49.20
N ASP A 249 51.04 -31.50 -47.98
CA ASP A 249 52.40 -31.25 -47.47
C ASP A 249 52.55 -31.71 -46.00
N ASP A 250 53.48 -32.65 -45.82
CA ASP A 250 53.78 -33.41 -44.61
C ASP A 250 55.04 -32.78 -43.98
N GLY A 251 54.89 -31.97 -42.93
CA GLY A 251 56.01 -31.20 -42.34
C GLY A 251 56.03 -31.15 -40.81
N GLU A 252 57.11 -31.64 -40.19
CA GLU A 252 57.32 -31.66 -38.73
C GLU A 252 57.42 -30.25 -38.09
N ALA A 253 56.52 -29.94 -37.17
CA ALA A 253 56.47 -28.65 -36.45
C ALA A 253 57.48 -28.54 -35.28
N THR A 254 58.13 -27.37 -35.16
CA THR A 254 59.12 -26.99 -34.13
C THR A 254 58.55 -26.96 -32.69
N GLN A 255 59.40 -27.16 -31.68
CA GLN A 255 59.02 -27.31 -30.26
C GLN A 255 58.37 -26.04 -29.64
N ALA A 256 58.74 -24.83 -30.10
CA ALA A 256 58.11 -23.57 -29.69
C ALA A 256 56.65 -23.44 -30.19
N LEU A 257 56.37 -23.93 -31.39
CA LEU A 257 55.03 -24.01 -31.99
C LEU A 257 54.11 -24.97 -31.22
N LYS A 258 54.67 -26.06 -30.67
CA LYS A 258 53.94 -27.00 -29.79
C LYS A 258 53.54 -26.35 -28.46
N ALA A 259 54.42 -25.53 -27.86
CA ALA A 259 54.13 -24.82 -26.60
C ALA A 259 53.08 -23.70 -26.78
N ALA A 260 53.17 -22.90 -27.83
CA ALA A 260 52.18 -21.87 -28.15
C ALA A 260 50.78 -22.47 -28.44
N ARG A 261 50.73 -23.60 -29.15
CA ARG A 261 49.49 -24.37 -29.35
C ARG A 261 48.88 -24.88 -28.04
N ALA A 262 49.71 -25.38 -27.12
CA ALA A 262 49.24 -25.88 -25.83
C ALA A 262 48.60 -24.78 -24.97
N GLU A 263 49.17 -23.57 -24.96
CA GLU A 263 48.63 -22.44 -24.21
C GLU A 263 47.34 -21.89 -24.84
N ALA A 264 47.26 -21.79 -26.18
CA ALA A 264 46.04 -21.40 -26.88
C ALA A 264 44.88 -22.39 -26.64
N LEU A 265 45.17 -23.70 -26.63
CA LEU A 265 44.20 -24.75 -26.28
C LEU A 265 43.74 -24.65 -24.82
N LYS A 266 44.62 -24.30 -23.89
CA LYS A 266 44.30 -24.11 -22.47
C LYS A 266 43.39 -22.89 -22.27
N ALA A 267 43.70 -21.77 -22.90
CA ALA A 267 42.88 -20.56 -22.86
C ALA A 267 41.46 -20.82 -23.43
N PHE A 268 41.38 -21.51 -24.57
CA PHE A 268 40.10 -21.91 -25.17
C PHE A 268 39.27 -22.82 -24.25
N ARG A 269 39.89 -23.84 -23.64
CA ARG A 269 39.21 -24.74 -22.69
C ARG A 269 38.66 -23.98 -21.48
N THR A 270 39.43 -23.04 -20.93
CA THR A 270 39.00 -22.21 -19.78
C THR A 270 37.83 -21.31 -20.15
N SER A 271 37.92 -20.56 -21.26
CA SER A 271 36.84 -19.69 -21.72
C SER A 271 35.58 -20.49 -22.08
N ARG A 272 35.74 -21.67 -22.69
CA ARG A 272 34.62 -22.58 -22.99
C ARG A 272 33.93 -23.06 -21.72
N ARG A 273 34.69 -23.47 -20.70
CA ARG A 273 34.14 -23.90 -19.41
C ARG A 273 33.38 -22.77 -18.70
N ARG A 274 33.90 -21.55 -18.74
CA ARG A 274 33.24 -20.37 -18.18
C ARG A 274 31.89 -20.09 -18.86
N VAL A 275 31.83 -20.20 -20.19
CA VAL A 275 30.57 -20.07 -20.95
C VAL A 275 29.57 -21.14 -20.54
N VAL A 276 29.98 -22.41 -20.49
CA VAL A 276 29.10 -23.53 -20.09
C VAL A 276 28.55 -23.31 -18.68
N ASN A 277 29.41 -23.06 -17.69
CA ASN A 277 28.96 -22.86 -16.31
C ASN A 277 27.96 -21.69 -16.16
N LEU A 278 28.20 -20.58 -16.87
CA LEU A 278 27.28 -19.43 -16.84
C LEU A 278 25.97 -19.74 -17.57
N THR A 279 26.01 -20.53 -18.65
CA THR A 279 24.80 -20.99 -19.35
C THR A 279 23.96 -21.89 -18.45
N ASP A 280 24.56 -22.89 -17.79
CA ASP A 280 23.85 -23.81 -16.90
C ASP A 280 23.24 -23.08 -15.68
N ALA A 281 23.96 -22.11 -15.11
CA ALA A 281 23.47 -21.30 -13.99
C ALA A 281 22.29 -20.40 -14.40
N ILE A 282 22.36 -19.79 -15.59
CA ILE A 282 21.27 -18.98 -16.15
C ILE A 282 20.03 -19.84 -16.41
N GLU A 283 20.22 -21.05 -16.94
CA GLU A 283 19.11 -21.98 -17.21
C GLU A 283 18.43 -22.43 -15.90
N THR A 284 19.22 -22.77 -14.88
CA THR A 284 18.71 -23.13 -13.55
C THR A 284 17.89 -21.99 -12.92
N LEU A 285 18.45 -20.77 -12.90
CA LEU A 285 17.76 -19.59 -12.38
C LEU A 285 16.51 -19.25 -13.22
N GLY A 286 16.55 -19.52 -14.53
CA GLY A 286 15.40 -19.39 -15.42
C GLY A 286 14.22 -20.28 -14.99
N TYR A 287 14.49 -21.56 -14.67
CA TYR A 287 13.45 -22.47 -14.16
C TYR A 287 12.90 -22.03 -12.80
N GLU A 288 13.74 -21.56 -11.88
CA GLU A 288 13.28 -21.03 -10.59
C GLU A 288 12.38 -19.80 -10.76
N ILE A 289 12.69 -18.93 -11.73
CA ILE A 289 11.88 -17.76 -12.06
C ILE A 289 10.53 -18.19 -12.64
N GLU A 290 10.50 -19.15 -13.56
CA GLU A 290 9.25 -19.65 -14.16
C GLU A 290 8.33 -20.30 -13.11
N ASP A 291 8.88 -21.12 -12.20
CA ASP A 291 8.12 -21.74 -11.11
C ASP A 291 7.55 -20.69 -10.14
N ALA A 292 8.37 -19.70 -9.77
CA ALA A 292 7.94 -18.61 -8.90
C ALA A 292 6.91 -17.70 -9.58
N ASP A 293 6.99 -17.48 -10.90
CA ASP A 293 5.97 -16.73 -11.65
C ASP A 293 4.64 -17.49 -11.63
N ALA A 294 4.64 -18.82 -11.81
CA ALA A 294 3.43 -19.65 -11.70
C ALA A 294 2.83 -19.61 -10.27
N PHE A 295 3.67 -19.61 -9.24
CA PHE A 295 3.21 -19.47 -7.86
C PHE A 295 2.57 -18.09 -7.60
N LEU A 296 3.17 -17.01 -8.12
CA LEU A 296 2.60 -15.66 -8.03
C LEU A 296 1.27 -15.55 -8.78
N GLU A 297 1.13 -16.18 -9.93
CA GLU A 297 -0.14 -16.26 -10.65
C GLU A 297 -1.20 -16.99 -9.83
N HIS A 298 -0.86 -18.13 -9.22
CA HIS A 298 -1.75 -18.87 -8.34
C HIS A 298 -2.22 -18.05 -7.13
N LEU A 299 -1.33 -17.27 -6.50
CA LEU A 299 -1.72 -16.39 -5.39
C LEU A 299 -2.67 -15.26 -5.85
N HIS A 300 -2.44 -14.68 -7.02
CA HIS A 300 -3.35 -13.69 -7.60
C HIS A 300 -4.72 -14.28 -7.93
N GLU A 301 -4.76 -15.47 -8.51
CA GLU A 301 -5.99 -16.18 -8.83
C GLU A 301 -6.75 -16.53 -7.54
N SER A 302 -6.06 -17.05 -6.53
CA SER A 302 -6.65 -17.36 -5.22
C SER A 302 -7.26 -16.13 -4.54
N LEU A 303 -6.62 -14.96 -4.65
CA LEU A 303 -7.18 -13.71 -4.14
C LEU A 303 -8.43 -13.26 -4.92
N ARG A 304 -8.43 -13.41 -6.24
CA ARG A 304 -9.61 -13.12 -7.08
C ARG A 304 -10.76 -14.05 -6.77
N ASP A 305 -10.49 -15.35 -6.65
CA ASP A 305 -11.50 -16.35 -6.27
C ASP A 305 -12.09 -16.03 -4.89
N PHE A 306 -11.26 -15.54 -3.96
CA PHE A 306 -11.73 -15.07 -2.65
C PHE A 306 -12.68 -13.87 -2.77
N ASP A 307 -12.35 -12.89 -3.60
CA ASP A 307 -13.18 -11.71 -3.82
C ASP A 307 -14.49 -12.08 -4.53
N ASP A 308 -14.42 -12.94 -5.55
CA ASP A 308 -15.58 -13.45 -6.28
C ASP A 308 -16.49 -14.30 -5.40
N ALA A 309 -15.93 -15.14 -4.51
CA ALA A 309 -16.69 -15.91 -3.53
C ALA A 309 -17.40 -14.98 -2.53
N SER A 310 -16.70 -13.94 -2.05
CA SER A 310 -17.28 -12.92 -1.16
C SER A 310 -18.42 -12.16 -1.85
N LEU A 311 -18.23 -11.73 -3.10
CA LEU A 311 -19.26 -11.05 -3.90
C LEU A 311 -20.46 -11.96 -4.17
N THR A 312 -20.20 -13.24 -4.48
CA THR A 312 -21.25 -14.25 -4.74
C THR A 312 -22.08 -14.49 -3.49
N PHE A 313 -21.44 -14.59 -2.31
CA PHE A 313 -22.14 -14.72 -1.03
C PHE A 313 -23.04 -13.51 -0.74
N VAL A 314 -22.52 -12.29 -0.95
CA VAL A 314 -23.30 -11.05 -0.79
C VAL A 314 -24.47 -10.97 -1.78
N ALA A 315 -24.25 -11.37 -3.04
CA ALA A 315 -25.25 -11.27 -4.10
C ALA A 315 -26.36 -12.33 -4.01
N LEU A 316 -26.01 -13.56 -3.64
CA LEU A 316 -27.00 -14.63 -3.42
C LEU A 316 -27.74 -14.45 -2.09
N GLY A 317 -27.17 -13.70 -1.16
CA GLY A 317 -27.75 -13.47 0.16
C GLY A 317 -27.94 -14.78 0.94
N ARG A 318 -28.87 -14.76 1.89
CA ARG A 318 -29.25 -15.96 2.62
C ARG A 318 -30.06 -16.86 1.68
N LEU A 319 -29.50 -18.01 1.33
CA LEU A 319 -30.26 -19.05 0.65
C LEU A 319 -31.29 -19.61 1.64
N ASP A 320 -32.54 -19.21 1.46
CA ASP A 320 -33.67 -19.80 2.17
C ASP A 320 -33.95 -21.18 1.57
N PHE A 321 -33.68 -22.22 2.35
CA PHE A 321 -33.95 -23.60 1.96
C PHE A 321 -35.32 -24.03 2.48
N GLU A 322 -36.27 -24.29 1.58
CA GLU A 322 -37.53 -24.97 1.97
C GLU A 322 -37.26 -26.40 2.48
N PHE A 323 -36.22 -27.05 1.93
CA PHE A 323 -35.83 -28.42 2.25
C PHE A 323 -34.32 -28.51 2.51
N CYS A 324 -33.93 -29.30 3.52
CA CYS A 324 -32.54 -29.57 3.81
C CYS A 324 -31.86 -30.25 2.61
N PRO A 325 -30.78 -29.71 2.05
CA PRO A 325 -30.13 -30.25 0.86
C PRO A 325 -29.47 -31.62 1.09
N SER A 326 -29.29 -32.03 2.36
CA SER A 326 -28.70 -33.33 2.70
C SER A 326 -29.75 -34.45 2.83
N CYS A 327 -30.87 -34.16 3.51
CA CYS A 327 -31.86 -35.20 3.85
C CYS A 327 -33.27 -34.93 3.30
N PHE A 328 -33.48 -33.81 2.60
CA PHE A 328 -34.76 -33.36 2.04
C PHE A 328 -35.89 -33.19 3.06
N ALA A 329 -35.57 -33.12 4.36
CA ALA A 329 -36.54 -32.76 5.37
C ALA A 329 -36.92 -31.28 5.25
N VAL A 330 -38.18 -30.96 5.49
CA VAL A 330 -38.67 -29.57 5.55
C VAL A 330 -37.89 -28.82 6.63
N VAL A 331 -37.26 -27.70 6.24
CA VAL A 331 -36.59 -26.83 7.18
C VAL A 331 -37.64 -26.03 7.93
N ARG A 332 -37.57 -26.02 9.27
CA ARG A 332 -38.49 -25.26 10.11
C ARG A 332 -38.00 -23.82 10.22
N GLU A 333 -38.91 -22.85 10.23
CA GLU A 333 -38.58 -21.47 10.55
C GLU A 333 -37.92 -21.38 11.93
N LYS A 334 -36.71 -20.83 11.95
CA LYS A 334 -35.94 -20.51 13.16
C LYS A 334 -35.84 -18.99 13.35
N ALA A 335 -35.28 -18.57 14.48
CA ALA A 335 -35.06 -17.15 14.74
C ALA A 335 -34.24 -16.49 13.61
N ALA A 336 -34.54 -15.23 13.28
CA ALA A 336 -33.97 -14.55 12.12
C ALA A 336 -32.44 -14.36 12.20
N ASP A 337 -31.85 -14.55 13.37
CA ASP A 337 -30.43 -14.48 13.68
C ASP A 337 -29.78 -15.86 13.83
N HIS A 338 -30.45 -16.94 13.46
CA HIS A 338 -29.92 -18.30 13.50
C HIS A 338 -29.78 -18.90 12.10
N CYS A 339 -28.85 -19.85 11.94
CA CYS A 339 -28.73 -20.61 10.69
C CYS A 339 -29.97 -21.51 10.50
N GLN A 340 -30.65 -21.38 9.35
CA GLN A 340 -31.86 -22.16 9.04
C GLN A 340 -31.60 -23.68 9.05
N LEU A 341 -30.39 -24.13 8.71
CA LEU A 341 -30.03 -25.54 8.69
C LEU A 341 -29.64 -26.07 10.08
N CYS A 342 -28.62 -25.50 10.73
CA CYS A 342 -28.08 -26.04 11.99
C CYS A 342 -28.61 -25.41 13.28
N ASP A 343 -29.37 -24.30 13.20
CA ASP A 343 -29.89 -23.55 14.37
C ASP A 343 -28.81 -22.89 15.25
N GLU A 344 -27.57 -22.83 14.79
CA GLU A 344 -26.51 -22.10 15.48
C GLU A 344 -26.80 -20.58 15.36
N PRO A 345 -26.69 -19.80 16.46
CA PRO A 345 -26.80 -18.35 16.40
C PRO A 345 -25.71 -17.77 15.51
N HIS A 346 -26.11 -16.98 14.52
CA HIS A 346 -25.17 -16.22 13.71
C HIS A 346 -24.63 -15.04 14.53
N VAL A 347 -23.33 -15.08 14.79
CA VAL A 347 -22.58 -13.88 15.18
C VAL A 347 -22.29 -13.09 13.91
N GLN A 348 -23.01 -11.99 13.70
CA GLN A 348 -22.73 -11.08 12.58
C GLN A 348 -21.23 -10.71 12.57
N GLY A 349 -20.54 -10.95 11.45
CA GLY A 349 -19.14 -10.58 11.24
C GLY A 349 -18.07 -11.60 11.68
N ALA A 350 -18.41 -12.75 12.27
CA ALA A 350 -17.40 -13.72 12.74
C ALA A 350 -16.77 -14.58 11.61
N ASP A 351 -17.57 -14.98 10.60
CA ASP A 351 -17.06 -15.65 9.39
C ASP A 351 -16.27 -14.67 8.51
N ASP A 352 -16.69 -13.40 8.50
CA ASP A 352 -15.98 -12.31 7.81
C ASP A 352 -14.58 -12.08 8.43
N SER A 353 -14.45 -12.17 9.76
CA SER A 353 -13.14 -12.08 10.45
C SER A 353 -12.13 -13.11 9.97
N ARG A 354 -12.57 -14.37 9.78
CA ARG A 354 -11.71 -15.46 9.30
C ARG A 354 -11.34 -15.25 7.84
N THR A 355 -12.30 -14.81 7.04
CA THR A 355 -12.10 -14.45 5.64
C THR A 355 -11.07 -13.32 5.50
N LEU A 356 -11.18 -12.27 6.31
CA LEU A 356 -10.19 -11.19 6.39
C LEU A 356 -8.81 -11.71 6.78
N ALA A 357 -8.70 -12.61 7.76
CA ALA A 357 -7.42 -13.18 8.18
C ALA A 357 -6.73 -13.95 7.04
N VAL A 358 -7.48 -14.79 6.31
CA VAL A 358 -6.95 -15.55 5.16
C VAL A 358 -6.57 -14.62 4.02
N ARG A 359 -7.41 -13.61 3.71
CA ARG A 359 -7.10 -12.61 2.68
C ARG A 359 -5.81 -11.86 3.00
N LEU A 360 -5.64 -11.42 4.24
CA LEU A 360 -4.42 -10.75 4.68
C LEU A 360 -3.19 -11.66 4.56
N ASP A 361 -3.32 -12.95 4.89
CA ASP A 361 -2.23 -13.91 4.77
C ASP A 361 -1.80 -14.12 3.31
N LEU A 362 -2.76 -14.33 2.40
CA LEU A 362 -2.47 -14.43 0.96
C LEU A 362 -1.83 -13.16 0.40
N GLN A 363 -2.29 -11.98 0.83
CA GLN A 363 -1.69 -10.70 0.43
C GLN A 363 -0.26 -10.54 0.97
N MET A 364 0.02 -11.00 2.21
CA MET A 364 1.38 -11.01 2.76
C MET A 364 2.29 -11.92 1.93
N GLN A 365 1.85 -13.16 1.68
CA GLN A 365 2.60 -14.13 0.87
C GLN A 365 2.90 -13.58 -0.52
N LEU A 366 1.90 -12.99 -1.18
CA LEU A 366 2.07 -12.39 -2.51
C LEU A 366 3.14 -11.31 -2.52
N ARG A 367 3.11 -10.41 -1.52
CA ARG A 367 4.07 -9.30 -1.44
C ARG A 367 5.49 -9.80 -1.19
N GLU A 368 5.67 -10.79 -0.32
CA GLU A 368 6.98 -11.38 -0.03
C GLU A 368 7.53 -12.14 -1.23
N SER A 369 6.71 -12.96 -1.89
CA SER A 369 7.09 -13.70 -3.09
C SER A 369 7.44 -12.77 -4.25
N ALA A 370 6.71 -11.67 -4.44
CA ALA A 370 7.00 -10.70 -5.49
C ALA A 370 8.33 -9.98 -5.27
N ALA A 371 8.65 -9.61 -4.01
CA ALA A 371 9.92 -8.99 -3.67
C ALA A 371 11.11 -9.94 -3.94
N LEU A 372 10.98 -11.21 -3.57
CA LEU A 372 11.99 -12.25 -3.87
C LEU A 372 12.15 -12.45 -5.38
N GLN A 373 11.06 -12.37 -6.15
CA GLN A 373 11.11 -12.57 -7.59
C GLN A 373 11.85 -11.46 -8.32
N GLU A 374 11.72 -10.21 -7.87
CA GLU A 374 12.47 -9.08 -8.42
C GLU A 374 13.98 -9.21 -8.19
N GLU A 375 14.37 -9.74 -7.02
CA GLU A 375 15.77 -10.05 -6.70
C GLU A 375 16.35 -11.09 -7.68
N ARG A 376 15.61 -12.19 -7.93
CA ARG A 376 16.02 -13.22 -8.91
C ARG A 376 16.16 -12.67 -10.33
N ARG A 377 15.22 -11.82 -10.77
CA ARG A 377 15.28 -11.18 -12.10
C ARG A 377 16.50 -10.26 -12.24
N THR A 378 16.84 -9.54 -11.18
CA THR A 378 18.04 -8.71 -11.12
C THR A 378 19.31 -9.56 -11.23
N GLU A 379 19.36 -10.69 -10.54
CA GLU A 379 20.47 -11.65 -10.62
C GLU A 379 20.62 -12.25 -12.04
N LEU A 380 19.51 -12.65 -12.67
CA LEU A 380 19.50 -13.17 -14.04
C LEU A 380 20.08 -12.16 -15.05
N ALA A 381 19.71 -10.88 -14.91
CA ALA A 381 20.23 -9.81 -15.75
C ALA A 381 21.76 -9.68 -15.60
N ALA A 382 22.27 -9.74 -14.37
CA ALA A 382 23.70 -9.70 -14.08
C ALA A 382 24.45 -10.90 -14.67
N MET A 383 23.93 -12.13 -14.50
CA MET A 383 24.52 -13.34 -15.06
C MET A 383 24.54 -13.31 -16.59
N THR A 384 23.46 -12.84 -17.22
CA THR A 384 23.35 -12.71 -18.68
C THR A 384 24.38 -11.73 -19.25
N ALA A 385 24.64 -10.62 -18.54
CA ALA A 385 25.71 -9.69 -18.90
C ALA A 385 27.10 -10.36 -18.85
N ASN A 386 27.36 -11.15 -17.80
CA ASN A 386 28.61 -11.90 -17.64
C ASN A 386 28.80 -12.96 -18.74
N LEU A 387 27.73 -13.64 -19.17
CA LEU A 387 27.78 -14.62 -20.26
C LEU A 387 28.20 -13.98 -21.59
N ARG A 388 27.73 -12.76 -21.88
CA ARG A 388 28.12 -12.03 -23.10
C ARG A 388 29.63 -11.76 -23.14
N VAL A 389 30.20 -11.33 -22.01
CA VAL A 389 31.65 -11.12 -21.87
C VAL A 389 32.42 -12.43 -22.09
N ALA A 390 31.98 -13.53 -21.47
CA ALA A 390 32.61 -14.84 -21.61
C ALA A 390 32.57 -15.38 -23.06
N LYS A 391 31.47 -15.14 -23.80
CA LYS A 391 31.36 -15.54 -25.22
C LYS A 391 32.35 -14.77 -26.12
N LEU A 392 32.63 -13.50 -25.83
CA LEU A 392 33.62 -12.72 -26.55
C LEU A 392 35.04 -13.25 -26.31
N GLU A 393 35.38 -13.59 -25.07
CA GLU A 393 36.65 -14.23 -24.70
C GLU A 393 36.84 -15.57 -25.43
N LEU A 394 35.79 -16.37 -25.54
CA LEU A 394 35.81 -17.65 -26.26
C LEU A 394 36.07 -17.47 -27.77
N ARG A 395 35.41 -16.50 -28.41
CA ARG A 395 35.63 -16.19 -29.84
C ARG A 395 37.08 -15.82 -30.12
N ARG A 396 37.67 -14.95 -29.28
CA ARG A 396 39.08 -14.56 -29.39
C ARG A 396 40.02 -15.77 -29.28
N ALA A 397 39.78 -16.64 -28.31
CA ALA A 397 40.57 -17.85 -28.13
C ALA A 397 40.46 -18.83 -29.32
N SER A 398 39.28 -18.89 -29.99
CA SER A 398 39.06 -19.73 -31.17
C SER A 398 39.89 -19.24 -32.38
N THR A 399 39.88 -17.94 -32.66
CA THR A 399 40.66 -17.36 -33.76
C THR A 399 42.17 -17.58 -33.56
N THR A 400 42.66 -17.49 -32.33
CA THR A 400 44.07 -17.77 -32.00
C THR A 400 44.46 -19.21 -32.31
N ILE A 401 43.55 -20.18 -32.16
CA ILE A 401 43.80 -21.60 -32.48
C ILE A 401 43.93 -21.83 -33.99
N GLU A 402 43.09 -21.21 -34.82
CA GLU A 402 43.10 -21.40 -36.29
C GLU A 402 44.35 -20.81 -36.94
N VAL A 403 44.77 -19.63 -36.51
CA VAL A 403 46.02 -18.99 -37.00
C VAL A 403 47.27 -19.80 -36.62
N SER A 404 47.22 -20.53 -35.51
CA SER A 404 48.31 -21.39 -35.05
C SER A 404 48.45 -22.69 -35.88
N ARG A 405 47.64 -22.89 -36.93
CA ARG A 405 47.56 -24.15 -37.68
C ARG A 405 48.37 -24.20 -38.99
N THR A 406 48.77 -23.08 -39.55
CA THR A 406 49.53 -22.95 -40.82
C THR A 406 51.05 -22.81 -40.58
N GLY A 407 51.89 -23.54 -41.34
CA GLY A 407 53.37 -23.54 -41.31
C GLY A 407 54.02 -23.26 -42.69
N PRO A 408 55.37 -23.14 -42.84
CA PRO A 408 56.10 -22.41 -43.92
C PRO A 408 56.68 -23.30 -45.07
N ALA A 409 57.19 -22.88 -46.25
CA ALA A 409 56.95 -21.72 -47.14
C ALA A 409 57.44 -21.95 -48.61
N THR A 410 56.59 -21.85 -49.65
CA THR A 410 56.96 -21.93 -51.10
C THR A 410 56.08 -21.04 -52.03
N LYS A 411 56.37 -20.92 -53.35
CA LYS A 411 55.64 -20.09 -54.35
C LYS A 411 54.10 -20.23 -54.35
N ARG A 412 53.57 -21.38 -53.91
CA ARG A 412 52.14 -21.62 -53.66
C ARG A 412 51.60 -20.69 -52.56
N GLU A 413 52.38 -20.45 -51.52
CA GLU A 413 52.07 -19.47 -50.49
C GLU A 413 52.04 -18.04 -50.99
N ALA A 414 52.74 -17.66 -52.05
CA ALA A 414 52.60 -16.30 -52.56
C ALA A 414 51.16 -16.06 -53.04
N SER A 415 50.57 -17.06 -53.70
CA SER A 415 49.18 -17.07 -54.14
C SER A 415 48.19 -17.26 -52.99
N VAL A 416 48.45 -18.21 -52.07
CA VAL A 416 47.63 -18.41 -50.86
C VAL A 416 47.68 -17.20 -49.93
N ALA A 417 48.82 -16.52 -49.78
CA ALA A 417 48.98 -15.31 -48.99
C ALA A 417 48.38 -14.07 -49.68
N GLU A 418 48.31 -14.04 -51.00
CA GLU A 418 47.56 -13.00 -51.72
C GLU A 418 46.05 -13.21 -51.59
N LEU A 419 45.55 -14.44 -51.76
CA LEU A 419 44.15 -14.78 -51.51
C LEU A 419 43.77 -14.59 -50.04
N SER A 420 44.63 -14.98 -49.10
CA SER A 420 44.43 -14.77 -47.66
C SER A 420 44.45 -13.28 -47.30
N ARG A 421 45.25 -12.45 -47.99
CA ARG A 421 45.17 -10.97 -47.84
C ARG A 421 43.85 -10.42 -48.36
N LYS A 422 43.34 -10.94 -49.48
CA LYS A 422 42.01 -10.55 -50.01
C LYS A 422 40.89 -11.01 -49.10
N VAL A 423 40.95 -12.23 -48.55
CA VAL A 423 40.03 -12.72 -47.52
C VAL A 423 40.10 -11.83 -46.28
N GLY A 424 41.29 -11.50 -45.79
CA GLY A 424 41.45 -10.58 -44.65
C GLY A 424 40.92 -9.17 -44.91
N PHE A 425 40.98 -8.70 -46.16
CA PHE A 425 40.36 -7.43 -46.57
C PHE A 425 38.83 -7.51 -46.57
N ILE A 426 38.26 -8.59 -47.12
CA ILE A 426 36.81 -8.84 -47.09
C ILE A 426 36.32 -9.05 -45.65
N ASP A 427 37.08 -9.76 -44.81
CA ASP A 427 36.77 -9.95 -43.39
C ASP A 427 36.71 -8.61 -42.65
N SER A 428 37.66 -7.72 -42.92
CA SER A 428 37.65 -6.34 -42.39
C SER A 428 36.44 -5.54 -42.89
N GLN A 429 36.07 -5.67 -44.17
CA GLN A 429 34.87 -5.03 -44.72
C GLN A 429 33.59 -5.59 -44.10
N LEU A 430 33.48 -6.91 -43.94
CA LEU A 430 32.37 -7.58 -43.27
C LEU A 430 32.27 -7.13 -41.83
N GLU A 431 33.38 -6.99 -41.10
CA GLU A 431 33.39 -6.48 -39.72
C GLU A 431 32.85 -5.04 -39.65
N VAL A 432 33.22 -4.19 -40.61
CA VAL A 432 32.70 -2.81 -40.71
C VAL A 432 31.21 -2.80 -41.04
N LEU A 433 30.76 -3.61 -42.01
CA LEU A 433 29.35 -3.71 -42.40
C LEU A 433 28.49 -4.28 -41.27
N GLN A 434 28.97 -5.29 -40.54
CA GLN A 434 28.31 -5.85 -39.37
C GLN A 434 28.17 -4.80 -38.25
N LYS A 435 29.21 -4.02 -37.96
CA LYS A 435 29.15 -2.91 -37.00
C LYS A 435 28.11 -1.86 -37.41
N ARG A 436 28.03 -1.53 -38.70
CA ARG A 436 27.01 -0.60 -39.24
C ARG A 436 25.59 -1.17 -39.15
N LEU A 437 25.42 -2.45 -39.44
CA LEU A 437 24.14 -3.15 -39.32
C LEU A 437 23.65 -3.15 -37.87
N GLU A 438 24.54 -3.42 -36.93
CA GLU A 438 24.24 -3.37 -35.50
C GLU A 438 23.78 -1.97 -35.07
N LEU A 439 24.47 -0.92 -35.56
CA LEU A 439 24.11 0.46 -35.30
C LEU A 439 22.73 0.81 -35.88
N GLY A 440 22.46 0.45 -37.14
CA GLY A 440 21.18 0.70 -37.79
C GLY A 440 20.00 0.00 -37.11
N ARG A 441 20.18 -1.26 -36.69
CA ARG A 441 19.16 -2.00 -35.92
C ARG A 441 18.90 -1.34 -34.56
N LYS A 442 19.95 -0.92 -33.84
CA LYS A 442 19.80 -0.19 -32.56
C LYS A 442 19.05 1.13 -32.75
N ILE A 443 19.35 1.90 -33.80
CA ILE A 443 18.64 3.15 -34.12
C ILE A 443 17.16 2.87 -34.38
N LYS A 444 16.82 1.85 -35.18
CA LYS A 444 15.42 1.48 -35.46
C LYS A 444 14.67 1.13 -34.18
N VAL A 445 15.26 0.29 -33.32
CA VAL A 445 14.67 -0.10 -32.03
C VAL A 445 14.47 1.11 -31.12
N LEU A 446 15.49 1.96 -30.95
CA LEU A 446 15.40 3.15 -30.11
C LEU A 446 14.42 4.19 -30.67
N SER A 447 14.30 4.30 -31.99
CA SER A 447 13.31 5.17 -32.63
C SER A 447 11.89 4.71 -32.32
N GLN A 448 11.60 3.40 -32.45
CA GLN A 448 10.30 2.84 -32.10
C GLN A 448 10.01 3.04 -30.61
N GLN A 449 10.95 2.67 -29.73
CA GLN A 449 10.80 2.85 -28.29
C GLN A 449 10.55 4.32 -27.90
N LYS A 450 11.19 5.27 -28.59
CA LYS A 450 10.95 6.71 -28.37
C LYS A 450 9.52 7.10 -28.71
N GLU A 451 8.98 6.60 -29.82
CA GLU A 451 7.62 6.87 -30.25
C GLU A 451 6.59 6.27 -29.28
N ASP A 452 6.79 5.01 -28.87
CA ASP A 452 5.95 4.34 -27.89
C ASP A 452 5.94 5.10 -26.56
N LEU A 453 7.13 5.47 -26.03
CA LEU A 453 7.26 6.25 -24.81
C LEU A 453 6.62 7.65 -24.93
N ASN A 454 6.68 8.29 -26.10
CA ASN A 454 6.03 9.58 -26.32
C ASN A 454 4.50 9.47 -26.26
N ASN A 455 3.94 8.39 -26.83
CA ASN A 455 2.52 8.10 -26.76
C ASN A 455 2.09 7.84 -25.30
N ASP A 456 2.89 7.09 -24.54
CA ASP A 456 2.64 6.86 -23.11
C ASP A 456 2.71 8.14 -22.28
N VAL A 457 3.72 9.00 -22.50
CA VAL A 457 3.81 10.31 -21.82
C VAL A 457 2.57 11.16 -22.11
N THR A 458 2.11 11.19 -23.36
CA THR A 458 0.92 11.97 -23.74
C THR A 458 -0.34 11.42 -23.07
N ARG A 459 -0.52 10.09 -23.06
CA ARG A 459 -1.62 9.41 -22.39
C ARG A 459 -1.61 9.70 -20.89
N LEU A 460 -0.48 9.48 -20.22
CA LEU A 460 -0.33 9.70 -18.78
C LEU A 460 -0.57 11.16 -18.37
N ARG A 461 -0.16 12.14 -19.18
CA ARG A 461 -0.47 13.56 -18.94
C ARG A 461 -1.97 13.82 -18.96
N ASN A 462 -2.68 13.29 -19.95
CA ASN A 462 -4.13 13.43 -20.06
C ASN A 462 -4.86 12.74 -18.89
N GLU A 463 -4.41 11.55 -18.47
CA GLU A 463 -4.92 10.84 -17.29
C GLU A 463 -4.74 11.68 -16.01
N VAL A 464 -3.53 12.20 -15.78
CA VAL A 464 -3.23 13.06 -14.61
C VAL A 464 -4.12 14.30 -14.59
N GLU A 465 -4.31 14.97 -15.73
CA GLU A 465 -5.17 16.15 -15.82
C GLU A 465 -6.64 15.82 -15.55
N ALA A 466 -7.14 14.72 -16.12
CA ALA A 466 -8.51 14.26 -15.91
C ALA A 466 -8.77 13.91 -14.42
N ILE A 467 -7.86 13.15 -13.80
CA ILE A 467 -7.95 12.78 -12.38
C ILE A 467 -7.91 14.04 -11.51
N SER A 468 -6.99 14.98 -11.78
CA SER A 468 -6.89 16.23 -11.02
C SER A 468 -8.19 17.04 -11.06
N ARG A 469 -8.80 17.18 -12.24
CA ARG A 469 -10.09 17.91 -12.38
C ARG A 469 -11.22 17.22 -11.61
N SER A 470 -11.26 15.88 -11.67
CA SER A 470 -12.25 15.08 -10.93
C SER A 470 -12.08 15.22 -9.41
N GLN A 471 -10.83 15.17 -8.92
CA GLN A 471 -10.50 15.39 -7.52
C GLN A 471 -10.88 16.80 -7.04
N ASP A 472 -10.61 17.84 -7.83
CA ASP A 472 -11.01 19.21 -7.50
C ASP A 472 -12.53 19.37 -7.40
N GLN A 473 -13.28 18.74 -8.31
CA GLN A 473 -14.74 18.74 -8.25
C GLN A 473 -15.24 17.99 -7.01
N ARG A 474 -14.66 16.83 -6.72
CA ARG A 474 -14.98 16.04 -5.53
C ARG A 474 -14.68 16.82 -4.24
N LYS A 475 -13.54 17.51 -4.20
CA LYS A 475 -13.12 18.38 -3.09
C LYS A 475 -14.15 19.43 -2.77
N ARG A 476 -14.60 20.17 -3.79
CA ARG A 476 -15.63 21.20 -3.63
C ARG A 476 -16.92 20.59 -3.08
N SER A 477 -17.39 19.50 -3.67
CA SER A 477 -18.60 18.81 -3.22
C SER A 477 -18.51 18.33 -1.77
N ALA A 478 -17.41 17.68 -1.38
CA ALA A 478 -17.21 17.17 -0.03
C ALA A 478 -17.10 18.30 0.99
N TYR A 479 -16.35 19.36 0.69
CA TYR A 479 -16.17 20.49 1.60
C TYR A 479 -17.47 21.29 1.78
N THR A 480 -18.23 21.48 0.71
CA THR A 480 -19.56 22.09 0.79
C THR A 480 -20.51 21.25 1.65
N LEU A 481 -20.47 19.91 1.54
CA LEU A 481 -21.28 19.04 2.39
C LEU A 481 -20.92 19.19 3.87
N ILE A 482 -19.63 19.14 4.22
CA ILE A 482 -19.16 19.35 5.60
C ILE A 482 -19.59 20.72 6.12
N SER A 483 -19.44 21.77 5.31
CA SER A 483 -19.84 23.14 5.66
C SER A 483 -21.34 23.24 5.93
N ASN A 484 -22.18 22.62 5.09
CA ASN A 484 -23.63 22.62 5.23
C ASN A 484 -24.08 21.84 6.46
N GLU A 485 -23.51 20.66 6.72
CA GLU A 485 -23.81 19.88 7.91
C GLU A 485 -23.41 20.61 9.19
N ALA A 486 -22.26 21.29 9.18
CA ALA A 486 -21.80 22.10 10.31
C ALA A 486 -22.74 23.28 10.55
N LYS A 487 -23.18 23.94 9.47
CA LYS A 487 -24.17 25.01 9.55
C LYS A 487 -25.48 24.54 10.16
N ILE A 488 -26.04 23.39 9.73
CA ILE A 488 -27.29 22.88 10.29
C ILE A 488 -27.19 22.70 11.81
N LEU A 489 -26.06 22.18 12.31
CA LEU A 489 -25.84 22.01 13.75
C LEU A 489 -25.70 23.35 14.48
N LEU A 490 -25.07 24.35 13.85
CA LEU A 490 -24.87 25.69 14.44
C LEU A 490 -26.13 26.56 14.40
N ASP A 491 -26.96 26.44 13.37
CA ASP A 491 -28.25 27.14 13.26
C ASP A 491 -29.25 26.65 14.34
N GLN A 492 -29.03 25.45 14.88
CA GLN A 492 -29.82 24.88 15.97
C GLN A 492 -29.18 25.10 17.35
N ASP A 493 -28.08 25.85 17.44
CA ASP A 493 -27.53 26.30 18.72
C ASP A 493 -28.43 27.36 19.37
N LEU A 494 -28.36 27.50 20.69
CA LEU A 494 -29.22 28.43 21.43
C LEU A 494 -28.80 29.88 21.14
N GLU A 495 -29.66 30.64 20.44
CA GLU A 495 -29.41 32.04 20.06
C GLU A 495 -29.02 32.92 21.26
N GLU A 496 -29.65 32.71 22.41
CA GLU A 496 -29.38 33.44 23.67
C GLU A 496 -27.95 33.25 24.22
N HIS A 497 -27.26 32.22 23.74
CA HIS A 497 -25.89 31.88 24.12
C HIS A 497 -24.94 31.84 22.93
N SER A 498 -25.41 32.19 21.74
CA SER A 498 -24.67 32.13 20.49
C SER A 498 -24.11 33.49 20.11
N ASP A 499 -22.78 33.60 20.13
CA ASP A 499 -22.07 34.78 19.63
C ASP A 499 -21.84 34.71 18.09
N PHE A 500 -22.56 33.81 17.40
CA PHE A 500 -22.36 33.54 15.98
C PHE A 500 -23.10 34.49 15.04
N GLY A 501 -24.18 35.12 15.51
CA GLY A 501 -25.09 35.85 14.60
C GLY A 501 -25.58 34.92 13.49
N GLN A 502 -25.77 35.45 12.27
CA GLN A 502 -26.18 34.64 11.12
C GLN A 502 -25.01 33.80 10.58
N VAL A 503 -25.16 32.49 10.55
CA VAL A 503 -24.20 31.55 9.95
C VAL A 503 -24.53 31.39 8.46
N GLU A 504 -23.76 32.05 7.58
CA GLU A 504 -23.93 31.88 6.14
C GLU A 504 -23.16 30.66 5.65
N HIS A 505 -21.90 30.54 6.09
CA HIS A 505 -20.96 29.50 5.70
C HIS A 505 -19.99 29.15 6.84
N VAL A 506 -19.63 27.87 6.93
CA VAL A 506 -18.56 27.38 7.79
C VAL A 506 -17.34 27.10 6.93
N ASP A 507 -16.28 27.88 7.11
CA ASP A 507 -15.02 27.71 6.38
C ASP A 507 -14.04 26.89 7.20
N PHE A 508 -13.18 26.14 6.53
CA PHE A 508 -12.13 25.38 7.20
C PHE A 508 -10.97 25.10 6.26
N SER A 509 -9.83 24.74 6.84
CA SER A 509 -8.70 24.19 6.11
C SER A 509 -8.05 23.07 6.92
N PHE A 510 -8.04 21.85 6.38
CA PHE A 510 -7.30 20.75 6.99
C PHE A 510 -5.79 21.05 7.01
N ALA A 511 -5.24 21.53 5.89
CA ALA A 511 -3.81 21.84 5.77
C ALA A 511 -3.34 22.89 6.78
N GLU A 512 -4.10 23.98 6.94
CA GLU A 512 -3.79 25.07 7.86
C GLU A 512 -4.36 24.87 9.27
N ASP A 513 -5.15 23.82 9.49
CA ASP A 513 -5.68 23.37 10.78
C ASP A 513 -6.56 24.41 11.51
N TRP A 514 -7.57 24.94 10.83
CA TRP A 514 -8.52 25.90 11.41
C TRP A 514 -9.94 25.75 10.89
N ILE A 515 -10.90 26.23 11.68
CA ILE A 515 -12.33 26.37 11.35
C ILE A 515 -12.75 27.83 11.60
N ALA A 516 -13.64 28.36 10.79
CA ALA A 516 -14.17 29.73 10.89
C ALA A 516 -15.66 29.78 10.54
N ILE A 517 -16.33 30.81 11.02
CA ILE A 517 -17.70 31.15 10.61
C ILE A 517 -17.62 32.42 9.79
N ASN A 518 -18.16 32.41 8.57
CA ASN A 518 -18.14 33.54 7.65
C ASN A 518 -16.74 34.14 7.47
N LYS A 519 -15.71 33.29 7.31
CA LYS A 519 -14.28 33.61 7.23
C LYS A 519 -13.62 34.22 8.47
N ASP A 520 -14.35 34.41 9.56
CA ASP A 520 -13.78 34.86 10.82
C ASP A 520 -13.26 33.67 11.65
N LYS A 521 -11.94 33.49 11.64
CA LYS A 521 -11.23 32.42 12.37
C LYS A 521 -11.25 32.62 13.89
N ASN A 522 -11.35 33.88 14.35
CA ASN A 522 -11.04 34.28 15.73
C ASN A 522 -12.08 35.25 16.27
N ARG A 523 -13.28 34.73 16.58
CA ARG A 523 -14.27 35.48 17.35
C ARG A 523 -13.79 35.66 18.80
N SER A 524 -13.04 36.74 18.99
CA SER A 524 -12.44 37.13 20.26
C SER A 524 -13.56 37.57 21.21
N GLY A 525 -14.04 36.65 22.05
CA GLY A 525 -15.12 36.93 23.01
C GLY A 525 -15.92 35.72 23.46
N SER A 526 -15.92 34.61 22.70
CA SER A 526 -16.77 33.44 22.99
C SER A 526 -15.98 32.13 23.06
N ALA A 527 -15.38 31.85 24.22
CA ALA A 527 -14.71 30.56 24.43
C ALA A 527 -15.70 29.39 24.34
N SER A 528 -16.94 29.58 24.82
CA SER A 528 -18.03 28.60 24.73
C SER A 528 -18.51 28.39 23.29
N GLY A 529 -18.62 29.47 22.50
CA GLY A 529 -18.97 29.36 21.08
C GLY A 529 -17.95 28.55 20.30
N MET A 530 -16.67 28.84 20.45
CA MET A 530 -15.65 28.06 19.73
C MET A 530 -15.62 26.56 20.13
N VAL A 531 -16.04 26.20 21.34
CA VAL A 531 -16.23 24.79 21.73
C VAL A 531 -17.38 24.16 20.96
N VAL A 532 -18.53 24.83 20.85
CA VAL A 532 -19.66 24.35 20.00
C VAL A 532 -19.22 24.24 18.55
N LEU A 533 -18.54 25.26 18.00
CA LEU A 533 -18.05 25.24 16.61
C LEU A 533 -17.16 24.04 16.32
N LYS A 534 -16.18 23.76 17.19
CA LYS A 534 -15.26 22.63 17.01
C LYS A 534 -16.01 21.28 17.03
N ASN A 535 -16.89 21.10 18.03
CA ASN A 535 -17.66 19.85 18.15
C ASN A 535 -18.67 19.70 17.01
N SER A 536 -19.36 20.77 16.61
CA SER A 536 -20.27 20.78 15.46
C SER A 536 -19.55 20.49 14.15
N PHE A 537 -18.34 21.02 13.93
CA PHE A 537 -17.55 20.69 12.73
C PHE A 537 -17.15 19.22 12.69
N ALA A 538 -16.69 18.67 13.82
CA ALA A 538 -16.33 17.26 13.90
C ALA A 538 -17.56 16.36 13.67
N ALA A 539 -18.69 16.64 14.34
CA ALA A 539 -19.95 15.94 14.12
C ALA A 539 -20.45 16.08 12.67
N ALA A 540 -20.32 17.25 12.05
CA ALA A 540 -20.66 17.47 10.65
C ALA A 540 -19.80 16.63 9.70
N THR A 541 -18.52 16.44 10.01
CA THR A 541 -17.64 15.56 9.23
C THR A 541 -18.12 14.11 9.32
N LEU A 542 -18.53 13.66 10.51
CA LEU A 542 -19.17 12.35 10.69
C LEU A 542 -20.48 12.23 9.91
N PHE A 543 -21.42 13.16 10.05
CA PHE A 543 -22.71 13.11 9.34
C PHE A 543 -22.55 13.24 7.82
N SER A 544 -21.54 13.96 7.34
CA SER A 544 -21.18 13.98 5.92
C SER A 544 -20.76 12.59 5.41
N SER A 545 -20.06 11.80 6.23
CA SER A 545 -19.68 10.42 5.89
C SER A 545 -20.85 9.43 5.91
N ILE A 546 -21.91 9.79 6.62
CA ILE A 546 -23.17 9.05 6.63
C ILE A 546 -23.98 9.39 5.39
N ALA A 547 -24.04 10.67 5.01
CA ALA A 547 -24.80 11.17 3.87
C ALA A 547 -24.20 10.86 2.49
N ASP A 548 -22.86 10.82 2.37
CA ASP A 548 -22.17 10.52 1.10
C ASP A 548 -21.26 9.29 1.26
N ALA A 549 -21.66 8.18 0.63
CA ALA A 549 -20.95 6.91 0.67
C ALA A 549 -19.52 6.95 0.10
N ARG A 550 -19.14 8.03 -0.61
CA ARG A 550 -17.78 8.20 -1.12
C ARG A 550 -16.79 8.70 -0.06
N PHE A 551 -17.27 9.18 1.09
CA PHE A 551 -16.38 9.48 2.22
C PHE A 551 -15.73 8.20 2.72
N CYS A 552 -14.44 8.29 3.06
CA CYS A 552 -13.71 7.17 3.64
C CYS A 552 -13.59 7.29 5.18
N LEU A 553 -14.12 8.35 5.78
CA LEU A 553 -14.17 8.49 7.23
C LEU A 553 -14.94 7.31 7.85
N PRO A 554 -14.31 6.53 8.76
CA PRO A 554 -15.04 5.53 9.52
C PRO A 554 -16.19 6.22 10.25
N ARG A 555 -17.39 5.65 10.22
CA ARG A 555 -18.60 6.22 10.85
C ARG A 555 -18.55 6.11 12.38
N TRP A 556 -17.44 6.59 12.96
CA TRP A 556 -17.07 6.52 14.35
C TRP A 556 -16.37 7.81 14.75
N MET A 557 -16.74 8.38 15.90
CA MET A 557 -16.06 9.56 16.44
C MET A 557 -16.12 9.63 17.96
N LEU A 558 -15.04 10.10 18.57
CA LEU A 558 -14.89 10.25 20.02
C LEU A 558 -14.77 11.73 20.40
N PHE A 559 -15.66 12.19 21.24
CA PHE A 559 -15.68 13.55 21.78
C PHE A 559 -15.37 13.51 23.28
N ASP A 560 -14.13 13.81 23.67
CA ASP A 560 -13.80 13.95 25.09
C ASP A 560 -14.14 15.36 25.56
N ASN A 561 -15.19 15.43 26.37
CA ASN A 561 -15.70 16.61 27.04
C ASN A 561 -16.33 17.64 26.08
N ILE A 562 -17.57 17.36 25.68
CA ILE A 562 -18.38 18.22 24.78
C ILE A 562 -18.73 19.57 25.41
N GLU A 563 -18.60 19.71 26.74
CA GLU A 563 -18.70 20.98 27.45
C GLU A 563 -17.37 21.40 28.08
N ASP A 564 -16.85 22.55 27.68
CA ASP A 564 -15.58 23.06 28.23
C ASP A 564 -15.64 24.60 28.37
N LYS A 565 -14.63 25.16 29.06
CA LYS A 565 -14.36 26.62 29.12
C LYS A 565 -15.53 27.49 29.60
N GLY A 566 -16.29 27.02 30.59
CA GLY A 566 -17.37 27.78 31.19
C GLY A 566 -18.67 27.79 30.38
N MET A 567 -18.85 26.82 29.48
CA MET A 567 -20.12 26.59 28.79
C MET A 567 -21.26 26.37 29.80
N VAL A 568 -22.38 27.06 29.54
CA VAL A 568 -23.64 26.96 30.29
C VAL A 568 -24.30 25.60 30.03
N GLU A 569 -25.00 25.04 31.03
CA GLU A 569 -25.48 23.65 30.99
C GLU A 569 -26.51 23.45 29.89
N GLU A 570 -27.44 24.39 29.75
CA GLU A 570 -28.50 24.35 28.74
C GLU A 570 -27.95 24.26 27.32
N ARG A 571 -26.84 24.96 27.02
CA ARG A 571 -26.18 24.90 25.72
C ARG A 571 -25.51 23.54 25.47
N SER A 572 -24.88 22.97 26.50
CA SER A 572 -24.33 21.61 26.41
C SER A 572 -25.43 20.56 26.21
N TRP A 573 -26.53 20.66 26.96
CA TRP A 573 -27.68 19.78 26.83
C TRP A 573 -28.30 19.86 25.44
N ASN A 574 -28.41 21.07 24.88
CA ASN A 574 -28.87 21.25 23.52
C ASN A 574 -27.98 20.49 22.52
N PHE A 575 -26.66 20.66 22.62
CA PHE A 575 -25.73 19.93 21.74
C PHE A 575 -25.83 18.41 21.90
N GLN A 576 -26.00 17.90 23.12
CA GLN A 576 -26.24 16.47 23.38
C GLN A 576 -27.50 15.97 22.67
N ARG A 577 -28.61 16.72 22.78
CA ARG A 577 -29.87 16.39 22.11
C ARG A 577 -29.72 16.35 20.60
N LEU A 578 -29.00 17.32 20.03
CA LEU A 578 -28.73 17.40 18.59
C LEU A 578 -27.94 16.19 18.09
N LEU A 579 -26.90 15.76 18.82
CA LEU A 579 -26.15 14.55 18.45
C LEU A 579 -27.04 13.31 18.51
N VAL A 580 -27.85 13.17 19.56
CA VAL A 580 -28.76 12.03 19.73
C VAL A 580 -29.85 12.02 18.66
N SER A 581 -30.48 13.16 18.36
CA SER A 581 -31.54 13.24 17.35
C SER A 581 -31.01 12.93 15.96
N ARG A 582 -29.88 13.54 15.57
CA ARG A 582 -29.24 13.29 14.26
C ARG A 582 -28.76 11.85 14.13
N SER A 583 -28.26 11.25 15.21
CA SER A 583 -27.90 9.83 15.26
C SER A 583 -29.12 8.92 15.07
N ALA A 584 -30.27 9.26 15.67
CA ALA A 584 -31.50 8.49 15.54
C ALA A 584 -32.18 8.63 14.17
N GLU A 585 -31.94 9.71 13.44
CA GLU A 585 -32.50 9.98 12.10
C GLU A 585 -31.86 9.14 10.97
N THR A 586 -30.72 8.49 11.23
CA THR A 586 -29.99 7.71 10.22
C THR A 586 -30.12 6.20 10.46
N GLU A 587 -30.41 5.46 9.39
CA GLU A 587 -30.42 3.99 9.39
C GLU A 587 -29.01 3.37 9.21
N HIS A 588 -28.03 4.18 8.80
CA HIS A 588 -26.66 3.72 8.64
C HIS A 588 -25.98 3.46 9.98
N LEU A 589 -25.33 2.29 10.10
CA LEU A 589 -24.51 1.95 11.27
C LEU A 589 -23.40 2.98 11.47
N HIS A 590 -23.34 3.49 12.69
CA HIS A 590 -22.34 4.45 13.13
C HIS A 590 -22.18 4.34 14.66
N GLN A 591 -21.17 5.00 15.22
CA GLN A 591 -20.96 5.06 16.67
C GLN A 591 -20.39 6.42 17.07
N ILE A 592 -21.07 7.10 17.99
CA ILE A 592 -20.62 8.34 18.60
C ILE A 592 -20.34 8.04 20.05
N ILE A 593 -19.13 8.32 20.53
CA ILE A 593 -18.80 8.21 21.94
C ILE A 593 -18.51 9.62 22.44
N PHE A 594 -19.18 10.06 23.49
CA PHE A 594 -18.82 11.32 24.13
C PHE A 594 -18.76 11.24 25.65
N THR A 595 -17.86 12.04 26.22
CA THR A 595 -17.75 12.19 27.67
C THR A 595 -18.40 13.51 28.11
N THR A 596 -19.11 13.47 29.23
CA THR A 596 -19.74 14.68 29.81
C THR A 596 -19.77 14.63 31.34
N SER A 597 -19.66 15.79 31.96
CA SER A 597 -19.90 16.07 33.36
C SER A 597 -21.29 16.61 33.65
N LYS A 598 -21.99 17.08 32.62
CA LYS A 598 -23.31 17.72 32.68
C LYS A 598 -24.26 17.07 31.68
N ILE A 599 -24.60 15.82 31.93
CA ILE A 599 -25.55 15.07 31.08
C ILE A 599 -26.93 15.76 31.08
N ALA A 600 -27.59 15.80 29.93
CA ALA A 600 -28.98 16.24 29.85
C ALA A 600 -29.86 15.31 30.72
N PRO A 601 -30.75 15.85 31.57
CA PRO A 601 -31.48 15.05 32.56
C PRO A 601 -32.22 13.84 31.99
N GLU A 602 -32.84 14.00 30.82
CA GLU A 602 -33.56 12.93 30.13
C GLU A 602 -32.64 11.83 29.58
N LEU A 603 -31.37 12.13 29.30
CA LEU A 603 -30.39 11.16 28.79
C LEU A 603 -29.75 10.34 29.93
N GLU A 604 -29.74 10.85 31.17
CA GLU A 604 -29.10 10.17 32.32
C GLU A 604 -29.71 8.79 32.64
N SER A 605 -30.99 8.60 32.30
CA SER A 605 -31.71 7.34 32.50
C SER A 605 -31.93 6.53 31.22
N SER A 606 -31.32 6.96 30.12
CA SER A 606 -31.43 6.28 28.82
C SER A 606 -30.48 5.08 28.72
N ASP A 607 -30.76 4.20 27.77
CA ASP A 607 -29.89 3.10 27.34
C ASP A 607 -28.62 3.56 26.63
N LEU A 608 -28.50 4.86 26.31
CA LEU A 608 -27.32 5.46 25.70
C LEU A 608 -26.15 5.61 26.68
N VAL A 609 -26.38 5.50 27.99
CA VAL A 609 -25.34 5.66 29.02
C VAL A 609 -24.53 4.37 29.15
N VAL A 610 -23.20 4.47 28.96
CA VAL A 610 -22.28 3.33 29.06
C VAL A 610 -21.55 3.33 30.39
N GLY A 611 -21.78 2.26 31.15
CA GLY A 611 -21.28 2.08 32.50
C GLY A 611 -21.93 2.99 33.53
N ARG A 612 -21.35 3.04 34.73
CA ARG A 612 -21.90 3.82 35.85
C ARG A 612 -21.53 5.30 35.80
N LYS A 613 -22.26 6.12 36.57
CA LYS A 613 -21.84 7.50 36.89
C LYS A 613 -20.51 7.53 37.64
N TYR A 614 -19.47 8.06 37.00
CA TYR A 614 -18.13 8.11 37.59
C TYR A 614 -17.96 9.31 38.51
N THR A 615 -17.39 9.10 39.70
CA THR A 615 -17.11 10.17 40.67
C THR A 615 -15.66 10.11 41.15
N LYS A 616 -15.20 11.09 41.93
CA LYS A 616 -13.88 11.00 42.58
C LYS A 616 -13.78 9.84 43.57
N VAL A 617 -14.90 9.45 44.18
CA VAL A 617 -14.98 8.33 45.15
C VAL A 617 -15.11 6.99 44.43
N ALA A 618 -15.85 6.96 43.32
CA ALA A 618 -16.00 5.81 42.44
C ALA A 618 -15.42 6.13 41.06
N PRO A 619 -14.08 6.09 40.89
CA PRO A 619 -13.43 6.45 39.64
C PRO A 619 -13.76 5.47 38.51
N SER A 620 -13.40 5.86 37.29
CA SER A 620 -13.58 5.05 36.08
C SER A 620 -12.80 3.75 36.07
N LEU A 621 -11.60 3.73 36.66
CA LEU A 621 -10.81 2.52 36.85
C LEU A 621 -10.90 2.08 38.30
N ALA A 622 -11.44 0.88 38.54
CA ALA A 622 -11.50 0.24 39.84
C ALA A 622 -11.44 -1.27 39.65
N ILE A 623 -10.93 -2.01 40.64
CA ILE A 623 -11.02 -3.48 40.58
C ILE A 623 -12.49 -3.86 40.68
N ILE A 624 -13.06 -4.38 39.59
CA ILE A 624 -14.47 -4.77 39.49
C ILE A 624 -14.67 -6.27 39.35
N GLY A 625 -13.60 -7.02 39.08
CA GLY A 625 -13.65 -8.47 38.94
C GLY A 625 -12.29 -9.08 38.64
N GLN A 626 -12.30 -10.37 38.29
CA GLN A 626 -11.13 -11.08 37.80
C GLN A 626 -11.41 -11.63 36.39
N LEU A 627 -10.36 -11.69 35.56
CA LEU A 627 -10.39 -12.38 34.28
C LEU A 627 -10.61 -13.86 34.56
N THR A 628 -11.81 -14.35 34.29
CA THR A 628 -12.10 -15.77 34.30
C THR A 628 -11.49 -16.39 33.05
N SER A 629 -10.32 -17.01 33.17
CA SER A 629 -9.91 -18.02 32.19
C SER A 629 -10.88 -19.19 32.35
N ALA A 630 -11.68 -19.51 31.32
CA ALA A 630 -12.33 -20.81 31.30
C ALA A 630 -11.21 -21.86 31.36
N THR A 631 -11.05 -22.48 32.52
CA THR A 631 -10.06 -23.51 32.74
C THR A 631 -10.68 -24.81 32.24
N ASN A 632 -10.26 -25.19 31.04
CA ASN A 632 -10.50 -26.46 30.32
C ASN A 632 -11.93 -26.75 29.83
#